data_AF-A0A8X6IN67-F1
#
_entry.id   AF-A0A8X6IN67-F1
#
_cell.length_a   1.000
_cell.length_b   1.000
_cell.length_c   1.000
_cell.angle_alpha   90.00
_cell.angle_beta   90.00
_cell.angle_gamma   90.00
#
_symmetry.space_group_name_H-M   'P 1'
#
loop_
_entity.id
_entity.type
_entity.pdbx_description
1 polymer ?
#
loop_
_entity_poly.entity_id
_entity_poly.type
_entity_poly.pdbx_seq_one_letter_code
_entity_poly.pdbx_strand_id
1 'polypeptide(L)'
;MLFVLPNKQNGLRALEENFKFQNLTNILQKLRNVTLSISLPKFKVELVEVLSNKVSTLGVENLKKKVTFSGMNSNYNVSMYQLIHKSSIELYENGTESTGGTY
;
A
#
# COMPACT_ATOMS: atom_id res chain seq x y z
N MET A 1 9.53 7.74 4.13
CA MET A 1 9.10 7.66 2.72
C MET A 1 10.32 7.36 1.85
N LEU A 2 10.22 6.42 0.92
CA LEU A 2 11.30 6.05 0.01
C LEU A 2 10.81 6.25 -1.42
N PHE A 3 11.56 7.01 -2.23
CA PHE A 3 11.30 7.14 -3.66
C PHE A 3 12.23 6.22 -4.43
N VAL A 4 11.67 5.42 -5.34
CA VAL A 4 12.42 4.56 -6.25
C VAL A 4 12.08 5.01 -7.67
N LEU A 5 13.07 5.57 -8.37
CA LEU A 5 12.88 6.15 -9.69
C LEU A 5 13.62 5.30 -10.74
N PRO A 6 12.96 4.86 -11.82
CA PRO A 6 13.63 4.21 -12.93
C PRO A 6 14.48 5.22 -13.71
N ASN A 7 15.67 4.78 -14.18
CA ASN A 7 16.54 5.62 -15.01
C ASN A 7 16.01 5.86 -16.43
N LYS A 8 14.95 5.14 -16.84
CA LYS A 8 14.29 5.26 -18.15
C LYS A 8 12.86 5.76 -17.95
N GLN A 9 12.40 6.66 -18.83
CA GLN A 9 11.06 7.27 -18.74
C GLN A 9 9.92 6.24 -18.72
N ASN A 10 10.01 5.18 -19.54
CA ASN A 10 9.04 4.07 -19.56
C ASN A 10 9.53 2.84 -18.78
N GLY A 11 10.43 3.04 -17.81
CA GLY A 11 11.09 1.97 -17.08
C GLY A 11 10.32 1.43 -15.86
N LEU A 12 9.15 2.00 -15.54
CA LEU A 12 8.44 1.67 -14.29
C LEU A 12 8.06 0.19 -14.20
N ARG A 13 7.52 -0.39 -15.27
CA ARG A 13 7.14 -1.82 -15.29
C ARG A 13 8.32 -2.75 -15.06
N ALA A 14 9.44 -2.47 -15.74
CA ALA A 14 10.67 -3.25 -15.56
C ALA A 14 11.21 -3.09 -14.12
N LEU A 15 11.09 -1.90 -13.54
CA LEU A 15 11.46 -1.67 -12.16
C LEU A 15 10.59 -2.49 -11.21
N GLU A 16 9.26 -2.48 -11.36
CA GLU A 16 8.34 -3.27 -10.53
C GLU A 16 8.62 -4.77 -10.59
N GLU A 17 8.84 -5.31 -11.79
CA GLU A 17 9.15 -6.75 -11.98
C GLU A 17 10.47 -7.14 -11.29
N ASN A 18 11.51 -6.31 -11.41
CA ASN A 18 12.78 -6.55 -10.72
C ASN A 18 12.64 -6.36 -9.20
N PHE A 19 11.80 -5.43 -8.75
CA PHE A 19 11.65 -5.09 -7.33
C PHE A 19 10.96 -6.20 -6.53
N LYS A 20 10.10 -7.02 -7.16
CA LYS A 20 9.40 -8.15 -6.52
C LYS A 20 10.32 -9.10 -5.73
N PHE A 21 11.56 -9.27 -6.19
CA PHE A 21 12.51 -10.21 -5.61
C PHE A 21 13.64 -9.53 -4.83
N GLN A 22 13.63 -8.20 -4.75
CA GLN A 22 14.66 -7.45 -4.05
C GLN A 22 14.31 -7.30 -2.58
N ASN A 23 15.30 -7.54 -1.72
CA ASN A 23 15.14 -7.30 -0.30
C ASN A 23 15.26 -5.79 -0.02
N LEU A 24 14.16 -5.17 0.40
CA LEU A 24 14.10 -3.75 0.73
C LEU A 24 15.15 -3.35 1.77
N THR A 25 15.42 -4.21 2.75
CA THR A 25 16.42 -3.98 3.79
C THR A 25 17.82 -3.80 3.19
N ASN A 26 18.18 -4.61 2.19
CA ASN A 26 19.47 -4.48 1.51
C ASN A 26 19.59 -3.18 0.72
N ILE A 27 18.47 -2.67 0.17
CA ILE A 27 18.43 -1.38 -0.52
C ILE A 27 18.66 -0.26 0.51
N LEU A 28 17.94 -0.29 1.62
CA LEU A 28 18.05 0.70 2.69
C LEU A 28 19.46 0.77 3.28
N GLN A 29 20.12 -0.37 3.48
CA GLN A 29 21.50 -0.45 3.98
C GLN A 29 22.54 0.17 3.03
N LYS A 30 22.26 0.23 1.73
CA LYS A 30 23.16 0.82 0.72
C LYS A 30 22.98 2.32 0.54
N LEU A 31 21.94 2.91 1.14
CA LEU A 31 21.72 4.35 1.11
C LEU A 31 22.81 5.06 1.91
N ARG A 32 23.22 6.22 1.41
CA ARG A 32 24.20 7.08 2.06
C ARG A 32 23.66 8.50 2.10
N ASN A 33 24.00 9.22 3.17
CA ASN A 33 23.68 10.64 3.27
C ASN A 33 24.56 11.40 2.28
N VAL A 34 23.91 12.07 1.33
CA VAL A 34 24.55 12.87 0.29
C VAL A 34 23.75 14.15 0.10
N THR A 35 24.42 15.24 -0.25
CA THR A 35 23.76 16.51 -0.62
C THR A 35 23.41 16.46 -2.10
N LEU A 36 22.12 16.58 -2.43
CA LEU A 36 21.63 16.63 -3.81
C LEU A 36 20.49 17.64 -3.95
N SER A 37 20.35 18.20 -5.15
CA SER A 37 19.19 19.00 -5.52
C SER A 37 18.09 18.05 -6.02
N ILE A 38 16.94 18.06 -5.35
CA ILE A 38 15.79 17.21 -5.66
C ILE A 38 14.65 18.11 -6.15
N SER A 39 14.02 17.74 -7.26
CA SER A 39 12.75 18.30 -7.70
C SER A 39 11.69 17.21 -7.59
N LEU A 40 10.68 17.42 -6.76
CA LEU A 40 9.57 16.50 -6.56
C LEU A 40 8.25 17.26 -6.79
N PRO A 41 7.37 16.77 -7.68
CA PRO A 41 6.10 17.44 -7.93
C PRO A 41 5.15 17.32 -6.75
N LYS A 42 4.31 18.35 -6.55
CA LYS A 42 3.15 18.26 -5.66
C LYS A 42 2.13 17.33 -6.29
N PHE A 43 1.61 16.37 -5.52
CA PHE A 43 0.59 15.45 -6.03
C PHE A 43 -0.33 14.94 -4.94
N LYS A 44 -1.52 14.50 -5.37
CA LYS A 44 -2.49 13.78 -4.57
C LYS A 44 -2.89 12.50 -5.29
N VAL A 45 -2.81 11.37 -4.62
CA VAL A 45 -3.21 10.06 -5.13
C VAL A 45 -4.29 9.50 -4.23
N GLU A 46 -5.47 9.28 -4.78
CA GLU A 46 -6.59 8.62 -4.10
C GLU A 46 -6.82 7.25 -4.74
N LEU A 47 -6.85 6.21 -3.91
CA LEU A 47 -7.06 4.83 -4.32
C LEU A 47 -8.27 4.27 -3.58
N VAL A 48 -9.22 3.72 -4.33
CA VAL A 48 -10.34 2.95 -3.79
C VAL A 48 -10.31 1.58 -4.45
N GLU A 49 -10.01 0.54 -3.67
CA GLU A 49 -9.96 -0.83 -4.18
C GLU A 49 -10.92 -1.75 -3.43
N VAL A 50 -11.60 -2.61 -4.20
CA VAL A 50 -12.35 -3.73 -3.65
C VAL A 50 -11.40 -4.90 -3.47
N LEU A 51 -11.00 -5.15 -2.22
CA LEU A 51 -10.02 -6.18 -1.87
C LEU A 51 -10.63 -7.57 -1.72
N SER A 52 -11.96 -7.70 -1.70
CA SER A 52 -12.65 -8.99 -1.49
C SER A 52 -12.11 -10.12 -2.37
N ASN A 53 -11.88 -9.85 -3.66
CA ASN A 53 -11.36 -10.87 -4.57
C ASN A 53 -9.86 -11.13 -4.35
N LYS A 54 -9.06 -10.07 -4.15
CA LYS A 54 -7.61 -10.18 -3.94
C LYS A 54 -7.29 -10.95 -2.64
N VAL A 55 -8.05 -10.70 -1.58
CA VAL A 55 -7.88 -11.37 -0.29
C VAL A 55 -8.34 -12.83 -0.36
N SER A 56 -9.38 -13.14 -1.14
CA SER A 56 -9.73 -14.53 -1.44
C SER A 56 -8.61 -15.26 -2.20
N THR A 57 -7.98 -14.65 -3.20
CA THR A 57 -6.83 -15.27 -3.91
C THR A 57 -5.60 -15.47 -3.03
N LEU A 58 -5.50 -14.74 -1.91
CA LEU A 58 -4.43 -14.89 -0.93
C LEU A 58 -4.73 -15.98 0.13
N GLY A 59 -5.79 -16.77 -0.05
CA GLY A 59 -6.15 -17.90 0.82
C GLY A 59 -7.26 -17.61 1.83
N VAL A 60 -7.83 -16.40 1.83
CA VAL A 60 -9.00 -16.10 2.66
C VAL A 60 -10.29 -16.43 1.91
N GLU A 61 -10.44 -17.72 1.58
CA GLU A 61 -11.54 -18.23 0.73
C GLU A 61 -12.89 -18.24 1.45
N ASN A 62 -12.89 -18.24 2.78
CA ASN A 62 -14.10 -18.43 3.56
C ASN A 62 -14.98 -17.17 3.66
N LEU A 63 -14.46 -15.96 3.41
CA LEU A 63 -15.19 -14.71 3.67
C LEU A 63 -16.56 -14.58 2.98
N LYS A 64 -16.70 -15.15 1.77
CA LYS A 64 -17.94 -15.10 0.98
C LYS A 64 -18.89 -16.28 1.21
N LYS A 65 -18.41 -17.35 1.85
CA LYS A 65 -19.28 -18.47 2.27
C LYS A 65 -19.96 -18.08 3.59
N LYS A 66 -21.04 -18.78 3.96
CA LYS A 66 -21.60 -18.67 5.31
C LYS A 66 -20.52 -19.10 6.30
N VAL A 67 -19.92 -18.13 6.97
CA VAL A 67 -18.88 -18.35 7.98
C VAL A 67 -19.44 -17.93 9.32
N THR A 68 -19.19 -18.76 10.30
CA THR A 68 -19.53 -18.46 11.67
C THR A 68 -18.50 -17.49 12.23
N PHE A 69 -18.77 -16.19 12.20
CA PHE A 69 -18.00 -15.20 12.95
C PHE A 69 -18.43 -15.25 14.43
N SER A 70 -18.16 -16.36 15.12
CA SER A 70 -18.65 -16.63 16.49
C SER A 70 -18.25 -15.57 17.51
N GLY A 71 -17.12 -14.87 17.29
CA GLY A 71 -16.69 -13.74 18.11
C GLY A 71 -17.36 -12.39 17.80
N MET A 72 -18.04 -12.27 16.66
CA MET A 72 -18.75 -11.03 16.26
C MET A 72 -20.26 -11.14 16.37
N ASN A 73 -20.84 -12.32 16.13
CA ASN A 73 -22.27 -12.54 16.21
C ASN A 73 -22.56 -13.97 16.72
N SER A 74 -23.43 -14.07 17.73
CA SER A 74 -23.94 -15.34 18.26
C SER A 74 -24.86 -16.07 17.28
N ASN A 75 -25.37 -15.36 16.26
CA ASN A 75 -26.17 -15.93 15.18
C ASN A 75 -25.29 -16.43 14.02
N TYR A 76 -25.42 -17.73 13.71
CA TYR A 76 -24.53 -18.52 12.84
C TYR A 76 -24.63 -18.25 11.33
N ASN A 77 -25.06 -17.05 10.91
CA ASN A 77 -25.49 -16.81 9.53
C ASN A 77 -25.08 -15.43 9.00
N VAL A 78 -23.83 -15.03 9.22
CA VAL A 78 -23.26 -13.79 8.65
C VAL A 78 -22.25 -14.14 7.56
N SER A 79 -22.20 -13.34 6.50
CA SER A 79 -21.19 -13.46 5.45
C SER A 79 -20.63 -12.09 5.13
N MET A 80 -19.34 -12.01 4.76
CA MET A 80 -18.73 -10.75 4.35
C MET A 80 -19.09 -10.49 2.89
N TYR A 81 -19.89 -9.46 2.65
CA TYR A 81 -20.31 -9.08 1.30
C TYR A 81 -19.18 -8.40 0.53
N GLN A 82 -18.54 -7.38 1.12
CA GLN A 82 -17.50 -6.59 0.45
C GLN A 82 -16.47 -6.04 1.44
N LEU A 83 -15.23 -5.96 0.98
CA LEU A 83 -14.08 -5.37 1.67
C LEU A 83 -13.54 -4.27 0.76
N ILE A 84 -13.67 -3.02 1.21
CA ILE A 84 -13.25 -1.83 0.46
C ILE A 84 -12.10 -1.17 1.21
N HIS A 85 -10.98 -0.96 0.51
CA HIS A 85 -9.82 -0.23 1.02
C HIS A 85 -9.73 1.10 0.30
N LYS A 86 -9.87 2.20 1.05
CA LYS A 86 -9.71 3.56 0.57
C LYS A 86 -8.47 4.17 1.20
N SER A 87 -7.57 4.69 0.36
CA SER A 87 -6.34 5.35 0.79
C SER A 87 -6.13 6.64 0.00
N SER A 88 -5.54 7.64 0.64
CA SER A 88 -5.15 8.89 0.01
C SER A 88 -3.75 9.26 0.46
N ILE A 89 -2.89 9.66 -0.47
CA ILE A 89 -1.56 10.20 -0.20
C ILE A 89 -1.47 11.56 -0.85
N GLU A 90 -1.00 12.55 -0.10
CA GLU A 90 -0.86 13.92 -0.55
C GLU A 90 0.52 14.46 -0.19
N LEU A 91 1.18 15.10 -1.15
CA LEU A 91 2.55 15.56 -1.05
C LEU A 91 2.66 17.03 -1.45
N TYR A 92 3.11 17.84 -0.49
CA TYR A 92 3.35 19.27 -0.62
C TYR A 92 4.79 19.64 -0.21
N GLU A 93 5.19 20.89 -0.44
CA GLU A 93 6.53 21.42 -0.11
C GLU A 93 6.84 21.41 1.39
N ASN A 94 5.82 21.46 2.24
CA ASN A 94 5.97 21.39 3.69
C ASN A 94 6.19 19.95 4.20
N GLY A 95 6.32 18.97 3.30
CA GLY A 95 6.41 17.54 3.60
C GLY A 95 5.09 16.79 3.39
N THR A 96 5.14 15.47 3.55
CA THR A 96 3.94 14.66 3.79
C THR A 96 3.45 15.01 5.19
N GLU A 97 2.29 15.61 5.34
CA GLU A 97 1.69 15.83 6.67
C GLU A 97 1.50 14.48 7.36
N SER A 98 2.47 14.12 8.20
CA SER A 98 2.27 13.17 9.28
C SER A 98 1.43 13.89 10.33
N THR A 99 0.10 13.84 10.19
CA THR A 99 -0.81 14.17 11.30
C THR A 99 -0.73 13.06 12.34
N GLY A 100 0.40 12.99 13.05
CA GLY A 100 0.56 12.28 14.31
C GLY A 100 0.32 13.29 15.42
N GLY A 101 -0.93 13.45 15.84
CA GLY A 101 -1.25 14.20 17.04
C GLY A 101 -0.72 13.46 18.26
N THR A 102 0.31 13.99 18.90
CA THR A 102 0.64 13.69 20.30
C THR A 102 -0.10 14.72 21.16
N TYR A 103 -1.16 14.26 21.83
CA TYR A 103 -1.64 14.90 23.06
C TYR A 103 -0.76 14.46 24.22
#